data_AF-A0A212PII0-F1
#
_entry.id   AF-A0A212PII0-F1
#
_cell.length_a   1.000
_cell.length_b   1.000
_cell.length_c   1.000
_cell.angle_alpha   90.00
_cell.angle_beta   90.00
_cell.angle_gamma   90.00
#
_symmetry.space_group_name_H-M   'P 1'
#
loop_
_entity.id
_entity.type
_entity.pdbx_description
1 polymer ?
#
loop_
_entity_poly.entity_id
_entity_poly.type
_entity_poly.pdbx_seq_one_letter_code
_entity_poly.pdbx_strand_id
1 'polypeptide(L)'
;MKTKILLAAATITATLAGVPAIAAPPAPPGEVRVRELYGGVVVSWLKSPDDPLNVSGYEVVRSVFTNGPYQPVCVTLKGAVSCCDRKIKPDQTYYYRVRALGIGGDAASEMTRHASIEVPAPAPPPVYEPNPPRPALSQ
;
A
#
# COMPACT_ATOMS: atom_id res chain seq x y z
N MET A 1 -28.14 -70.41 2.45
CA MET A 1 -26.83 -69.76 2.74
C MET A 1 -26.88 -68.36 2.15
N LYS A 2 -26.84 -67.31 3.00
CA LYS A 2 -26.90 -65.90 2.57
C LYS A 2 -25.47 -65.38 2.36
N THR A 3 -25.08 -65.11 1.11
CA THR A 3 -23.77 -64.52 0.78
C THR A 3 -23.81 -63.01 1.02
N LYS A 4 -22.89 -62.52 1.87
CA LYS A 4 -22.65 -61.10 2.17
C LYS A 4 -21.52 -60.56 1.29
N ILE A 5 -21.84 -59.49 0.55
CA ILE A 5 -21.15 -58.18 0.40
C ILE A 5 -19.64 -58.19 0.09
N LEU A 6 -19.23 -57.41 -0.93
CA LEU A 6 -18.41 -56.20 -0.75
C LEU A 6 -18.41 -55.36 -2.05
N LEU A 7 -19.01 -54.18 -1.99
CA LEU A 7 -18.78 -53.11 -2.96
C LEU A 7 -17.44 -52.47 -2.60
N ALA A 8 -16.42 -52.66 -3.42
CA ALA A 8 -15.19 -51.88 -3.32
C ALA A 8 -15.45 -50.49 -3.93
N ALA A 9 -15.36 -49.44 -3.13
CA ALA A 9 -15.29 -48.09 -3.65
C ALA A 9 -13.88 -47.89 -4.25
N ALA A 10 -13.79 -47.80 -5.58
CA ALA A 10 -12.56 -47.40 -6.24
C ALA A 10 -12.35 -45.89 -6.02
N THR A 11 -11.34 -45.53 -5.24
CA THR A 11 -10.84 -44.16 -5.22
C THR A 11 -10.09 -43.90 -6.53
N ILE A 12 -10.65 -43.04 -7.37
CA ILE A 12 -9.95 -42.54 -8.56
C ILE A 12 -8.98 -41.46 -8.08
N THR A 13 -7.69 -41.79 -7.96
CA THR A 13 -6.64 -40.80 -7.81
C THR A 13 -6.40 -40.17 -9.19
N ALA A 14 -6.99 -39.01 -9.44
CA ALA A 14 -6.63 -38.20 -10.61
C ALA A 14 -5.27 -37.54 -10.33
N THR A 15 -4.18 -38.07 -10.92
CA THR A 15 -2.89 -37.39 -10.92
C THR A 15 -2.89 -36.35 -12.02
N LEU A 16 -3.13 -35.08 -11.69
CA LEU A 16 -2.99 -33.98 -12.64
C LEU A 16 -1.50 -33.63 -12.80
N ALA A 17 -0.77 -34.44 -13.56
CA ALA A 17 0.61 -34.13 -13.91
C ALA A 17 0.63 -32.99 -14.94
N GLY A 18 1.14 -31.80 -14.57
CA GLY A 18 1.63 -30.82 -15.54
C GLY A 18 1.03 -29.41 -15.55
N VAL A 19 0.11 -29.05 -14.64
CA VAL A 19 -0.18 -27.62 -14.42
C VAL A 19 0.87 -27.08 -13.43
N PRO A 20 1.63 -26.02 -13.75
CA PRO A 20 2.46 -25.37 -12.75
C PRO A 20 1.54 -24.95 -11.59
N ALA A 21 1.87 -25.40 -10.38
CA ALA A 21 1.16 -24.94 -9.19
C ALA A 21 1.26 -23.42 -9.14
N ILE A 22 0.12 -22.72 -9.12
CA ILE A 22 0.09 -21.28 -8.83
C ILE A 22 0.78 -21.11 -7.47
N ALA A 23 1.85 -20.31 -7.45
CA ALA A 23 2.50 -19.96 -6.20
C ALA A 23 1.49 -19.30 -5.28
N ALA A 24 1.45 -19.72 -4.01
CA ALA A 24 0.57 -19.10 -3.03
C ALA A 24 0.85 -17.59 -2.95
N PRO A 25 -0.17 -16.74 -2.70
CA PRO A 25 0.06 -15.31 -2.49
C PRO A 25 1.09 -15.05 -1.38
N PRO A 26 1.92 -14.01 -1.50
CA PRO A 26 2.85 -13.65 -0.46
C PRO A 26 2.11 -13.18 0.81
N ALA A 27 2.78 -13.28 1.95
CA ALA A 27 2.37 -12.63 3.18
C ALA A 27 2.34 -11.10 2.99
N PRO A 28 1.41 -10.39 3.66
CA PRO A 28 1.36 -8.94 3.59
C PRO A 28 2.66 -8.30 4.12
N PRO A 29 3.00 -7.10 3.65
CA PRO A 29 4.00 -6.27 4.29
C PRO A 29 3.64 -5.99 5.76
N GLY A 30 4.62 -5.56 6.55
CA GLY A 30 4.37 -5.14 7.93
C GLY A 30 3.80 -3.72 8.04
N GLU A 31 4.02 -3.09 9.20
CA GLU A 31 3.45 -1.77 9.51
C GLU A 31 3.74 -0.72 8.43
N VAL A 32 2.71 0.02 8.04
CA VAL A 32 2.79 1.17 7.12
C VAL A 32 2.93 2.45 7.95
N ARG A 33 3.81 3.34 7.51
CA ARG A 33 4.02 4.67 8.07
C ARG A 33 3.97 5.72 6.97
N VAL A 34 3.46 6.88 7.33
CA VAL A 34 3.32 8.03 6.43
C VAL A 34 3.96 9.24 7.06
N ARG A 35 4.65 10.04 6.26
CA ARG A 35 5.18 11.36 6.67
C ARG A 35 4.99 12.36 5.56
N GLU A 36 4.87 13.62 5.94
CA GLU A 36 4.82 14.71 4.97
C GLU A 36 6.12 14.81 4.18
N LEU A 37 5.97 15.16 2.91
CA LEU A 37 7.01 15.57 2.01
C LEU A 37 6.58 16.91 1.41
N TYR A 38 7.51 17.80 1.06
CA TYR A 38 7.14 19.04 0.38
C TYR A 38 6.36 18.74 -0.91
N GLY A 39 5.07 19.13 -0.92
CA GLY A 39 4.11 18.81 -1.99
C GLY A 39 3.81 17.32 -2.16
N GLY A 40 3.89 16.52 -1.10
CA GLY A 40 3.68 15.08 -1.17
C GLY A 40 3.54 14.38 0.19
N VAL A 41 3.37 13.07 0.12
CA VAL A 41 3.46 12.16 1.27
C VAL A 41 4.47 11.08 0.92
N VAL A 42 5.40 10.79 1.83
CA VAL A 42 6.23 9.59 1.75
C VAL A 42 5.51 8.48 2.51
N VAL A 43 5.29 7.36 1.84
CA VAL A 43 4.73 6.14 2.43
C VAL A 43 5.87 5.15 2.55
N SER A 44 6.03 4.54 3.73
CA SER A 44 7.05 3.54 4.01
C SER A 44 6.46 2.34 4.71
N TRP A 45 7.01 1.15 4.49
CA TRP A 45 6.51 -0.10 5.08
C TRP A 45 7.65 -1.03 5.47
N LEU A 46 7.38 -1.96 6.38
CA LEU A 46 8.24 -3.12 6.58
C LEU A 46 8.02 -4.14 5.46
N LYS A 47 9.10 -4.74 4.94
CA LYS A 47 9.02 -5.75 3.87
C LYS A 47 8.12 -6.92 4.26
N SER A 48 7.55 -7.56 3.23
CA SER A 48 6.95 -8.88 3.42
C SER A 48 8.03 -9.87 3.85
N PRO A 49 7.73 -10.81 4.77
CA PRO A 49 8.69 -11.86 5.15
C PRO A 49 9.04 -12.80 3.99
N ASP A 50 8.26 -12.78 2.90
CA ASP A 50 8.51 -13.60 1.71
C ASP A 50 9.37 -12.89 0.64
N ASP A 51 9.79 -11.65 0.88
CA ASP A 51 10.75 -10.94 0.03
C ASP A 51 12.17 -11.48 0.29
N PRO A 52 12.92 -11.92 -0.74
CA PRO A 52 12.70 -11.68 -2.18
C PRO A 52 12.12 -12.87 -2.96
N LEU A 53 11.78 -13.99 -2.30
CA LEU A 53 11.50 -15.27 -2.95
C LEU A 53 10.12 -15.33 -3.60
N ASN A 54 9.10 -14.74 -3.00
CA ASN A 54 7.71 -14.77 -3.50
C ASN A 54 7.15 -13.36 -3.73
N VAL A 55 8.01 -12.35 -3.85
CA VAL A 55 7.61 -10.94 -4.04
C VAL A 55 8.21 -10.40 -5.34
N SER A 56 7.36 -9.94 -6.24
CA SER A 56 7.72 -9.22 -7.46
C SER A 56 7.76 -7.70 -7.26
N GLY A 57 6.99 -7.19 -6.29
CA GLY A 57 6.89 -5.77 -6.00
C GLY A 57 5.90 -5.45 -4.89
N TYR A 58 5.58 -4.17 -4.72
CA TYR A 58 4.56 -3.71 -3.78
C TYR A 58 3.64 -2.71 -4.46
N GLU A 59 2.34 -2.83 -4.21
CA GLU A 59 1.35 -1.84 -4.60
C GLU A 59 0.94 -1.03 -3.38
N VAL A 60 0.99 0.30 -3.54
CA VAL A 60 0.55 1.27 -2.55
C VAL A 60 -0.72 1.92 -3.07
N VAL A 61 -1.77 1.84 -2.26
CA VAL A 61 -3.07 2.40 -2.58
C VAL A 61 -3.46 3.49 -1.58
N ARG A 62 -4.28 4.43 -2.04
CA ARG A 62 -4.74 5.59 -1.27
C ARG A 62 -6.24 5.77 -1.36
N SER A 63 -6.85 6.25 -0.28
CA SER A 63 -8.23 6.71 -0.21
C SER A 63 -8.32 8.03 0.56
N VAL A 64 -9.38 8.80 0.34
CA VAL A 64 -9.77 9.95 1.20
C VAL A 64 -10.78 9.54 2.28
N PHE A 65 -11.17 8.26 2.31
CA PHE A 65 -12.05 7.66 3.31
C PHE A 65 -11.40 6.42 3.92
N THR A 66 -11.57 6.20 5.22
CA THR A 66 -11.00 5.06 5.95
C THR A 66 -11.32 3.71 5.31
N ASN A 67 -12.55 3.55 4.81
CA ASN A 67 -13.06 2.29 4.24
C ASN A 67 -12.97 2.23 2.70
N GLY A 68 -12.33 3.21 2.06
CA GLY A 68 -12.23 3.27 0.61
C GLY A 68 -13.36 4.07 -0.07
N PRO A 69 -13.42 4.08 -1.41
CA PRO A 69 -12.63 3.27 -2.33
C PRO A 69 -11.14 3.64 -2.35
N TYR A 70 -10.27 2.63 -2.43
CA TYR A 70 -8.82 2.80 -2.55
C TYR A 70 -8.38 2.74 -4.01
N GLN A 71 -7.41 3.57 -4.40
CA GLN A 71 -6.85 3.64 -5.75
C GLN A 71 -5.32 3.52 -5.71
N PRO A 72 -4.69 2.85 -6.68
CA PRO A 72 -3.23 2.73 -6.72
C PRO A 72 -2.58 4.09 -6.95
N VAL A 73 -1.56 4.38 -6.16
CA VAL A 73 -0.73 5.60 -6.27
C VAL A 73 0.73 5.28 -6.57
N CYS A 74 1.19 4.09 -6.21
CA CYS A 74 2.52 3.63 -6.56
C CYS A 74 2.54 2.10 -6.75
N VAL A 75 3.33 1.64 -7.71
CA VAL A 75 3.76 0.26 -7.84
C VAL A 75 5.28 0.27 -7.85
N THR A 76 5.88 -0.50 -6.94
CA THR A 76 7.33 -0.56 -6.77
C THR A 76 7.84 -1.95 -7.12
N LEU A 77 9.13 -2.05 -7.44
CA LEU A 77 9.81 -3.32 -7.64
C LEU A 77 10.13 -3.99 -6.30
N LYS A 78 10.46 -5.29 -6.37
CA LYS A 78 10.93 -6.08 -5.22
C LYS A 78 12.01 -5.35 -4.42
N GLY A 79 12.02 -5.55 -3.10
CA GLY A 79 12.99 -4.96 -2.19
C GLY A 79 12.77 -3.48 -1.84
N ALA A 80 11.84 -2.78 -2.50
CA ALA A 80 11.45 -1.41 -2.11
C ALA A 80 10.70 -1.39 -0.77
N VAL A 81 10.90 -0.33 0.01
CA VAL A 81 10.28 -0.11 1.33
C VAL A 81 9.66 1.28 1.47
N SER A 82 9.62 2.05 0.38
CA SER A 82 9.00 3.36 0.37
C SER A 82 8.58 3.79 -1.03
N CYS A 83 7.62 4.72 -1.09
CA CYS A 83 7.26 5.47 -2.28
C CYS A 83 6.83 6.90 -1.92
N CYS A 84 6.88 7.80 -2.92
CA CYS A 84 6.37 9.16 -2.78
C CYS A 84 5.06 9.31 -3.55
N ASP A 85 4.02 9.78 -2.89
CA ASP A 85 2.79 10.24 -3.52
C ASP A 85 2.77 11.76 -3.59
N ARG A 86 2.79 12.31 -4.81
CA ARG A 86 2.77 13.77 -5.07
C ARG A 86 1.42 14.26 -5.57
N LYS A 87 0.44 13.38 -5.79
CA LYS A 87 -0.88 13.74 -6.31
C LYS A 87 -1.85 14.05 -5.17
N ILE A 88 -1.40 14.86 -4.22
CA ILE A 88 -2.14 15.23 -3.01
C ILE A 88 -2.69 16.65 -3.11
N LYS A 89 -3.73 16.94 -2.34
CA LYS A 89 -4.26 18.28 -2.13
C LYS A 89 -4.03 18.67 -0.68
N PRO A 90 -3.81 19.96 -0.38
CA PRO A 90 -3.83 20.44 0.98
C PRO A 90 -5.23 20.35 1.57
N ASP A 91 -5.32 20.47 2.90
CA ASP A 91 -6.57 20.41 3.66
C ASP A 91 -7.35 19.10 3.42
N GLN A 92 -6.62 17.98 3.39
CA GLN A 92 -7.19 16.67 3.07
C GLN A 92 -6.49 15.56 3.86
N THR A 93 -7.30 14.72 4.50
CA THR A 93 -6.84 13.46 5.10
C THR A 93 -6.76 12.37 4.05
N TYR A 94 -5.66 11.64 4.05
CA TYR A 94 -5.42 10.47 3.20
C TYR A 94 -5.15 9.23 4.04
N TYR A 95 -5.64 8.10 3.54
CA TYR A 95 -5.45 6.77 4.10
C TYR A 95 -4.67 5.92 3.10
N TYR A 96 -3.57 5.33 3.54
CA TYR A 96 -2.69 4.51 2.71
C TYR A 96 -2.67 3.08 3.21
N ARG A 97 -2.70 2.14 2.27
CA ARG A 97 -2.46 0.73 2.53
C ARG A 97 -1.47 0.18 1.50
N VAL A 98 -0.79 -0.90 1.85
CA VAL A 98 0.19 -1.55 0.99
C VAL A 98 -0.10 -3.04 0.91
N ARG A 99 0.14 -3.64 -0.25
CA ARG A 99 0.17 -5.10 -0.41
C ARG A 99 1.41 -5.52 -1.20
N ALA A 100 1.89 -6.72 -0.94
CA ALA A 100 2.93 -7.35 -1.73
C ALA A 100 2.31 -7.94 -3.00
N LEU A 101 3.00 -7.80 -4.13
CA LEU A 101 2.67 -8.43 -5.39
C LEU A 101 3.51 -9.70 -5.52
N GLY A 102 2.88 -10.83 -5.78
CA GLY A 102 3.53 -12.13 -5.88
C GLY A 102 4.21 -12.36 -7.23
N ILE A 103 5.00 -13.43 -7.31
CA ILE A 103 5.61 -13.88 -8.56
C ILE A 103 4.57 -14.69 -9.31
N GLY A 104 4.06 -14.16 -10.43
CA GLY A 104 2.97 -14.78 -11.20
C GLY A 104 1.82 -13.85 -11.57
N GLY A 105 1.93 -12.55 -11.28
CA GLY A 105 1.02 -11.50 -11.77
C GLY A 105 -0.30 -11.38 -11.00
N ASP A 106 -0.96 -12.49 -10.70
CA ASP A 106 -2.31 -12.50 -10.10
C ASP A 106 -2.32 -12.76 -8.58
N ALA A 107 -1.18 -13.18 -8.01
CA ALA A 107 -1.07 -13.54 -6.60
C ALA A 107 -0.68 -12.32 -5.76
N ALA A 108 -1.62 -11.47 -5.34
CA ALA A 108 -1.33 -10.37 -4.42
C ALA A 108 -1.64 -10.77 -2.96
N SER A 109 -0.86 -10.24 -2.01
CA SER A 109 -1.17 -10.43 -0.59
C SER A 109 -2.47 -9.72 -0.20
N GLU A 110 -2.96 -10.05 0.99
CA GLU A 110 -3.89 -9.17 1.70
C GLU A 110 -3.29 -7.78 1.89
N MET A 111 -4.17 -6.80 2.08
CA MET A 111 -3.79 -5.41 2.24
C MET A 111 -3.50 -5.10 3.72
N THR A 112 -2.43 -4.36 4.02
CA THR A 112 -2.07 -3.94 5.39
C THR A 112 -3.22 -3.20 6.09
N ARG A 113 -3.11 -3.00 7.42
CA ARG A 113 -3.88 -1.91 8.08
C ARG A 113 -3.53 -0.57 7.44
N HIS A 114 -4.47 0.38 7.50
CA HIS A 114 -4.21 1.70 6.94
C HIS A 114 -3.33 2.54 7.88
N ALA A 115 -2.52 3.41 7.29
CA ALA A 115 -1.92 4.55 7.96
C ALA A 115 -2.57 5.83 7.41
N SER A 116 -2.72 6.86 8.23
CA SER A 116 -3.37 8.11 7.82
C SER A 116 -2.50 9.32 8.10
N ILE A 117 -2.68 10.34 7.26
CA ILE A 117 -2.05 11.65 7.44
C ILE A 117 -3.01 12.73 6.96
N GLU A 118 -3.06 13.82 7.70
CA GLU A 118 -3.74 15.05 7.31
C GLU A 118 -2.71 15.96 6.67
N VAL A 119 -2.95 16.38 5.42
CA VAL A 119 -2.10 17.38 4.76
C VAL A 119 -2.63 18.76 5.14
N PRO A 120 -1.82 19.63 5.77
CA PRO A 120 -2.29 20.93 6.24
C PRO A 120 -2.65 21.85 5.08
N ALA A 121 -3.58 22.77 5.34
CA ALA A 121 -3.84 23.90 4.46
C ALA A 121 -2.56 24.76 4.30
N PRO A 122 -2.37 25.43 3.15
CA PRO A 122 -1.27 26.38 3.00
C PRO A 122 -1.43 27.52 4.02
N ALA A 123 -0.32 27.99 4.58
CA ALA A 123 -0.36 29.19 5.43
C ALA A 123 -0.93 30.37 4.62
N PRO A 124 -1.77 31.23 5.23
CA PRO A 124 -2.22 32.45 4.57
C PRO A 124 -1.01 33.31 4.17
N PRO A 125 -1.10 34.08 3.07
CA PRO A 125 -0.02 34.97 2.68
C PRO A 125 0.30 35.95 3.82
N PRO A 126 1.57 36.31 4.04
CA PRO A 126 1.93 37.29 5.04
C PRO A 126 1.19 38.61 4.75
N VAL A 127 0.55 39.18 5.77
CA VAL A 127 0.00 40.53 5.68
C VAL A 127 1.18 41.48 5.56
N TYR A 128 1.32 42.15 4.41
CA TYR A 128 2.34 43.19 4.25
C TYR A 128 1.88 44.43 4.99
N GLU A 129 2.29 44.60 6.24
CA GLU A 129 2.19 45.90 6.89
C GLU A 129 3.16 46.86 6.19
N PRO A 130 2.71 48.05 5.75
CA PRO A 130 3.63 49.05 5.23
C PRO A 130 4.66 49.36 6.31
N ASN A 131 5.94 49.35 5.94
CA ASN A 131 7.01 49.78 6.84
C ASN A 131 6.64 51.15 7.45
N PRO A 132 6.76 51.33 8.77
CA PRO A 132 6.52 52.63 9.37
C PRO A 132 7.41 53.68 8.69
N PRO A 133 6.91 54.92 8.49
CA PRO A 133 7.73 55.97 7.94
C PRO A 133 9.01 56.10 8.77
N ARG A 134 10.16 56.22 8.09
CA ARG A 134 11.44 56.51 8.77
C ARG A 134 11.22 57.75 9.64
N PRO A 135 11.58 57.74 10.93
CA PRO A 135 11.53 58.93 11.76
C PRO A 135 12.25 60.08 11.06
N ALA A 136 11.64 61.25 10.99
CA ALA A 136 12.32 62.44 10.53
C ALA A 136 13.51 62.70 11.45
N LEU A 137 14.71 62.85 10.89
CA LEU A 137 15.86 63.33 11.64
C LEU A 137 15.59 64.80 11.97
N SER A 138 15.44 65.12 13.26
CA SER A 138 15.47 66.50 13.72
C SER A 138 16.86 67.08 13.39
N GLN A 139 16.89 68.14 12.58
CA GLN A 139 18.07 68.99 12.33
C GLN A 139 18.26 69.97 13.48
#